data_AF-A0A6M3KZK1-F1
#
_entry.id   AF-A0A6M3KZK1-F1
#
_cell.length_a   1.000
_cell.length_b   1.000
_cell.length_c   1.000
_cell.angle_alpha   90.00
_cell.angle_beta   90.00
_cell.angle_gamma   90.00
#
_symmetry.space_group_name_H-M   'P 1'
#
loop_
_entity.id
_entity.type
_entity.pdbx_description
1 polymer ?
#
loop_
_entity_poly.entity_id
_entity_poly.type
_entity_poly.pdbx_seq_one_letter_code
_entity_poly.pdbx_strand_id
1 'polypeptide(L)'
;MANTDRPHGFSPVGAILRVRPYHIEAATILYIGDAVELQADGYIETCTAGDLAIIGVSRGYSSSTASDDILVYDDTEQTFEAQDNASATLAITSLGSNFDHVAGSGSTVTFISAHEIDASTASNATGTWVLLDLVNRPDNAWGTWGDYVVQRNMGEGILQLAAGL
;
A
#
# COMPACT_ATOMS: atom_id res chain seq x y z
N MET A 1 11.92 -19.62 9.29
CA MET A 1 12.53 -18.46 9.98
C MET A 1 11.37 -17.56 10.35
N ALA A 2 11.35 -16.95 11.53
CA ALA A 2 10.29 -16.01 11.86
C ALA A 2 10.53 -14.71 11.09
N ASN A 3 9.49 -14.13 10.50
CA ASN A 3 9.59 -12.84 9.83
C ASN A 3 9.95 -11.77 10.87
N THR A 4 10.71 -10.76 10.44
CA THR A 4 11.11 -9.63 11.29
C THR A 4 10.16 -8.47 11.05
N ASP A 5 9.69 -7.84 12.12
CA ASP A 5 8.92 -6.59 12.07
C ASP A 5 9.84 -5.44 11.59
N ARG A 6 9.56 -4.92 10.39
CA ARG A 6 10.28 -3.85 9.70
C ARG A 6 9.36 -3.15 8.67
N PRO A 7 8.41 -2.33 9.13
CA PRO A 7 7.50 -1.60 8.27
C PRO A 7 8.30 -0.67 7.35
N HIS A 8 7.94 -0.63 6.07
CA HIS A 8 8.71 0.10 5.05
C HIS A 8 7.85 0.76 3.98
N GLY A 9 6.53 0.85 4.21
CA GLY A 9 5.59 1.38 3.24
C GLY A 9 5.44 0.48 2.02
N PHE A 10 4.69 0.98 1.03
CA PHE A 10 4.51 0.31 -0.24
C PHE A 10 5.69 0.61 -1.19
N SER A 11 6.43 -0.43 -1.58
CA SER A 11 7.57 -0.31 -2.50
C SER A 11 7.24 -0.95 -3.85
N PRO A 12 7.44 -0.28 -5.00
CA PRO A 12 7.06 -0.84 -6.29
C PRO A 12 7.87 -2.11 -6.62
N VAL A 13 7.19 -3.14 -7.14
CA VAL A 13 7.81 -4.40 -7.55
C VAL A 13 7.85 -4.48 -9.07
N GLY A 14 8.96 -4.99 -9.62
CA GLY A 14 9.12 -5.18 -11.06
C GLY A 14 9.42 -3.88 -11.82
N ALA A 15 8.91 -3.80 -13.05
CA ALA A 15 9.08 -2.60 -13.87
C ALA A 15 8.12 -1.50 -13.40
N ILE A 16 8.62 -0.27 -13.32
CA ILE A 16 7.76 0.90 -13.06
C ILE A 16 6.88 1.13 -14.29
N LEU A 17 5.56 1.06 -14.11
CA LEU A 17 4.60 1.18 -15.22
C LEU A 17 4.29 2.63 -15.56
N ARG A 18 3.95 3.44 -14.55
CA ARG A 18 3.65 4.86 -14.72
C ARG A 18 3.98 5.64 -13.45
N VAL A 19 4.52 6.84 -13.65
CA VAL A 19 4.76 7.82 -12.61
C VAL A 19 4.39 9.20 -13.14
N ARG A 20 3.57 9.94 -12.39
CA ARG A 20 3.16 11.31 -12.75
C ARG A 20 3.27 12.25 -11.54
N PRO A 21 3.48 13.56 -11.78
CA PRO A 21 3.43 14.57 -10.73
C PRO A 21 1.97 14.87 -10.33
N TYR A 22 1.76 15.09 -9.04
CA TYR A 22 0.48 15.48 -8.42
C TYR A 22 0.70 16.59 -7.41
N HIS A 23 -0.25 17.53 -7.33
CA HIS A 23 -0.21 18.65 -6.38
C HIS A 23 -0.59 18.18 -4.98
N ILE A 24 0.28 18.44 -4.00
CA ILE A 24 0.03 18.12 -2.59
C ILE A 24 -0.75 19.24 -1.92
N GLU A 25 -1.65 18.89 -1.00
CA GLU A 25 -2.30 19.88 -0.13
C GLU A 25 -1.24 20.60 0.74
N ALA A 26 -1.43 21.91 0.97
CA ALA A 26 -0.55 22.64 1.86
C ALA A 26 -0.53 22.03 3.27
N ALA A 27 0.62 22.03 3.92
CA ALA A 27 0.82 21.47 5.26
C ALA A 27 0.73 19.92 5.37
N THR A 28 0.71 19.18 4.26
CA THR A 28 0.73 17.72 4.27
C THR A 28 2.15 17.16 4.18
N ILE A 29 2.50 16.28 5.12
CA ILE A 29 3.76 15.51 5.08
C ILE A 29 3.47 14.20 4.33
N LEU A 30 4.33 13.86 3.38
CA LEU A 30 4.34 12.55 2.74
C LEU A 30 5.72 11.92 2.85
N TYR A 31 5.75 10.63 3.08
CA TYR A 31 6.92 9.77 3.07
C TYR A 31 6.95 8.92 1.81
N ILE A 32 8.14 8.38 1.51
CA ILE A 32 8.33 7.43 0.43
C ILE A 32 7.59 6.15 0.81
N GLY A 33 6.66 5.72 -0.04
CA GLY A 33 5.85 4.52 0.18
C GLY A 33 4.50 4.76 0.87
N ASP A 34 4.12 6.02 1.14
CA ASP A 34 2.76 6.32 1.61
C ASP A 34 1.74 6.02 0.51
N ALA A 35 0.64 5.36 0.87
CA ALA A 35 -0.56 5.36 0.04
C ALA A 35 -1.12 6.78 0.00
N VAL A 36 -1.57 7.23 -1.16
CA VAL A 36 -2.09 8.59 -1.35
C VAL A 36 -3.49 8.58 -1.91
N GLU A 37 -4.31 9.50 -1.44
CA GLU A 37 -5.68 9.69 -1.90
C GLU A 37 -5.88 11.04 -2.59
N LEU A 38 -6.97 11.12 -3.37
CA LEU A 38 -7.40 12.37 -4.01
C LEU A 38 -8.53 13.00 -3.20
N GLN A 39 -8.31 14.23 -2.75
CA GLN A 39 -9.32 15.02 -2.08
C GLN A 39 -10.32 15.66 -3.06
N ALA A 40 -11.46 16.11 -2.51
CA ALA A 40 -12.53 16.74 -3.29
C ALA A 40 -12.10 18.06 -3.96
N ASP A 41 -11.05 18.70 -3.47
CA ASP A 41 -10.48 19.95 -3.99
C ASP A 41 -9.42 19.73 -5.10
N GLY A 42 -9.08 18.47 -5.38
CA GLY A 42 -8.14 18.07 -6.42
C GLY A 42 -6.68 17.97 -5.99
N TYR A 43 -6.37 18.22 -4.71
CA TYR A 43 -5.05 17.94 -4.14
C TYR A 43 -4.96 16.50 -3.63
N ILE A 44 -3.73 16.06 -3.41
CA ILE A 44 -3.47 14.75 -2.83
C ILE A 44 -3.00 14.87 -1.38
N GLU A 45 -3.36 13.88 -0.58
CA GLU A 45 -2.88 13.73 0.79
C GLU A 45 -2.46 12.29 1.12
N THR A 46 -1.86 12.13 2.31
CA THR A 46 -1.59 10.79 2.84
C THR A 46 -2.89 10.08 3.15
N CYS A 47 -3.03 8.86 2.65
CA CYS A 47 -4.19 8.03 2.89
C CYS A 47 -4.24 7.61 4.36
N THR A 48 -5.45 7.55 4.93
CA THR A 48 -5.73 6.94 6.23
C THR A 48 -6.47 5.61 6.06
N ALA A 49 -6.48 4.80 7.12
CA ALA A 49 -7.21 3.53 7.10
C ALA A 49 -8.70 3.78 6.83
N GLY A 50 -9.26 3.08 5.86
CA GLY A 50 -10.65 3.14 5.43
C GLY A 50 -10.90 4.00 4.20
N ASP A 51 -9.93 4.81 3.77
CA ASP A 51 -10.09 5.67 2.61
C ASP A 51 -10.15 4.85 1.32
N LEU A 52 -11.10 5.21 0.47
CA LEU A 52 -11.41 4.47 -0.78
C LEU A 52 -10.89 5.18 -2.03
N ALA A 53 -10.51 6.46 -1.93
CA ALA A 53 -10.10 7.31 -3.05
C ALA A 53 -8.60 7.22 -3.37
N ILE A 54 -7.98 6.05 -3.12
CA ILE A 54 -6.55 5.82 -3.33
C ILE A 54 -6.21 5.96 -4.82
N ILE A 55 -5.26 6.85 -5.13
CA ILE A 55 -4.77 7.06 -6.50
C ILE A 55 -3.46 6.33 -6.79
N GLY A 56 -2.71 5.97 -5.75
CA GLY A 56 -1.40 5.34 -5.91
C GLY A 56 -0.54 5.41 -4.65
N VAL A 57 0.77 5.34 -4.86
CA VAL A 57 1.79 5.38 -3.79
C VAL A 57 2.80 6.49 -4.04
N SER A 58 3.13 7.26 -3.01
CA SER A 58 4.14 8.31 -3.07
C SER A 58 5.53 7.74 -3.37
N ARG A 59 6.20 8.30 -4.38
CA ARG A 59 7.60 7.99 -4.71
C ARG A 59 8.59 8.87 -3.93
N GLY A 60 8.13 10.00 -3.40
CA GLY A 60 8.97 11.03 -2.82
C GLY A 60 8.69 11.31 -1.36
N TYR A 61 9.42 12.27 -0.82
CA TYR A 61 9.19 12.85 0.50
C TYR A 61 8.78 14.31 0.35
N SER A 62 7.77 14.74 1.10
CA SER A 62 7.37 16.14 1.25
C SER A 62 7.32 16.49 2.72
N SER A 63 8.00 17.59 3.10
CA SER A 63 8.14 18.04 4.49
C SER A 63 7.07 19.05 4.92
N SER A 64 5.89 19.05 4.29
CA SER A 64 4.73 19.94 4.55
C SER A 64 4.90 21.44 4.32
N THR A 65 6.03 21.91 3.81
CA THR A 65 6.33 23.36 3.78
C THR A 65 5.85 24.11 2.53
N ALA A 66 5.32 23.44 1.50
CA ALA A 66 4.74 24.11 0.33
C ALA A 66 3.76 23.20 -0.43
N SER A 67 2.84 23.81 -1.20
CA SER A 67 2.06 23.15 -2.25
C SER A 67 3.00 22.75 -3.40
N ASP A 68 3.80 21.74 -3.15
CA ASP A 68 4.76 21.19 -4.09
C ASP A 68 4.14 20.01 -4.85
N ASP A 69 4.73 19.72 -6.01
CA ASP A 69 4.39 18.55 -6.80
C ASP A 69 5.20 17.35 -6.29
N ILE A 70 4.54 16.20 -6.13
CA ILE A 70 5.21 14.93 -5.83
C ILE A 70 4.90 13.89 -6.89
N LEU A 71 5.87 13.02 -7.13
CA LEU A 71 5.72 11.90 -8.03
C LEU A 71 4.96 10.76 -7.34
N VAL A 72 3.95 10.23 -8.02
CA VAL A 72 3.12 9.11 -7.53
C VAL A 72 3.19 7.96 -8.52
N TYR A 73 3.37 6.74 -8.00
CA TYR A 73 3.13 5.50 -8.71
C TYR A 73 1.62 5.29 -8.83
N ASP A 74 1.05 5.75 -9.93
CA ASP A 74 -0.39 5.90 -10.10
C ASP A 74 -0.96 4.94 -11.15
N ASP A 75 -0.12 4.04 -11.68
CA ASP A 75 -0.62 2.98 -12.54
C ASP A 75 -1.43 1.99 -11.72
N THR A 76 -2.58 1.62 -12.26
CA THR A 76 -3.49 0.69 -11.63
C THR A 76 -2.94 -0.72 -11.56
N GLU A 77 -2.07 -1.08 -12.50
CA GLU A 77 -1.43 -2.39 -12.57
C GLU A 77 -0.07 -2.41 -11.86
N GLN A 78 0.36 -1.29 -11.27
CA GLN A 78 1.59 -1.28 -10.48
C GLN A 78 1.41 -2.18 -9.25
N THR A 79 2.28 -3.16 -9.13
CA THR A 79 2.38 -4.00 -7.94
C THR A 79 3.36 -3.38 -6.96
N PHE A 80 3.10 -3.62 -5.69
CA PHE A 80 3.89 -3.14 -4.57
C PHE A 80 4.20 -4.28 -3.61
N GLU A 81 5.30 -4.16 -2.90
CA GLU A 81 5.63 -4.95 -1.73
C GLU A 81 5.29 -4.11 -0.49
N ALA A 82 4.63 -4.72 0.49
CA ALA A 82 4.41 -4.15 1.81
C ALA A 82 4.38 -5.25 2.87
N GLN A 83 4.74 -4.89 4.09
CA GLN A 83 4.68 -5.79 5.24
C GLN A 83 3.27 -5.83 5.86
N ASP A 84 2.89 -6.97 6.47
CA ASP A 84 1.71 -7.04 7.33
C ASP A 84 1.96 -6.55 8.77
N ASN A 85 0.93 -5.95 9.37
CA ASN A 85 0.93 -5.41 10.73
C ASN A 85 0.74 -6.46 11.85
N ALA A 86 0.76 -7.75 11.52
CA ALA A 86 0.49 -8.90 12.38
C ALA A 86 -0.83 -8.86 13.17
N SER A 87 -1.83 -8.09 12.73
CA SER A 87 -3.15 -8.04 13.38
C SER A 87 -3.95 -9.33 13.20
N ALA A 88 -3.59 -10.14 12.19
CA ALA A 88 -4.03 -11.51 11.96
C ALA A 88 -2.93 -12.32 11.26
N THR A 89 -3.16 -13.61 11.02
CA THR A 89 -2.24 -14.47 10.27
C THR A 89 -2.69 -14.61 8.83
N LEU A 90 -1.88 -14.13 7.89
CA LEU A 90 -2.08 -14.36 6.46
C LEU A 90 -1.51 -15.72 6.06
N ALA A 91 -2.21 -16.39 5.15
CA ALA A 91 -1.81 -17.69 4.62
C ALA A 91 -2.02 -17.72 3.11
N ILE A 92 -1.54 -18.78 2.45
CA ILE A 92 -1.75 -18.98 1.01
C ILE A 92 -3.24 -18.92 0.60
N THR A 93 -4.16 -19.24 1.51
CA THR A 93 -5.60 -19.16 1.30
C THR A 93 -6.14 -17.72 1.26
N SER A 94 -5.35 -16.73 1.70
CA SER A 94 -5.68 -15.30 1.66
C SER A 94 -5.39 -14.67 0.29
N LEU A 95 -4.76 -15.41 -0.64
CA LEU A 95 -4.49 -14.92 -1.99
C LEU A 95 -5.78 -14.49 -2.69
N GLY A 96 -5.76 -13.31 -3.31
CA GLY A 96 -6.92 -12.69 -3.95
C GLY A 96 -7.88 -11.99 -2.99
N SER A 97 -7.66 -12.09 -1.66
CA SER A 97 -8.44 -11.30 -0.71
C SER A 97 -8.10 -9.81 -0.84
N ASN A 98 -9.13 -9.02 -0.68
CA ASN A 98 -9.04 -7.59 -0.54
C ASN A 98 -8.69 -7.22 0.90
N PHE A 99 -7.95 -6.15 1.09
CA PHE A 99 -7.59 -5.66 2.41
C PHE A 99 -7.48 -4.14 2.41
N ASP A 100 -7.45 -3.57 3.60
CA ASP A 100 -7.11 -2.19 3.85
C ASP A 100 -5.71 -2.09 4.47
N HIS A 101 -5.12 -0.92 4.39
CA HIS A 101 -3.83 -0.62 4.98
C HIS A 101 -4.00 -0.01 6.38
N VAL A 102 -2.96 -0.12 7.20
CA VAL A 102 -2.80 0.68 8.40
C VAL A 102 -1.82 1.82 8.12
N ALA A 103 -2.22 3.04 8.44
CA ALA A 103 -1.40 4.24 8.28
C ALA A 103 -0.43 4.39 9.46
N GLY A 104 0.68 3.64 9.44
CA GLY A 104 1.76 3.77 10.42
C GLY A 104 2.55 5.07 10.25
N SER A 105 3.26 5.49 11.31
CA SER A 105 4.02 6.75 11.29
C SER A 105 5.34 6.61 10.52
N GLY A 106 5.51 7.39 9.44
CA GLY A 106 6.76 7.45 8.70
C GLY A 106 7.92 8.06 9.50
N SER A 107 9.14 7.72 9.09
CA SER A 107 10.38 8.17 9.74
C SER A 107 10.89 9.46 9.11
N THR A 108 11.07 10.50 9.92
CA THR A 108 11.68 11.78 9.50
C THR A 108 13.19 11.69 9.25
N VAL A 109 13.82 10.56 9.56
CA VAL A 109 15.27 10.34 9.36
C VAL A 109 15.52 9.59 8.06
N THR A 110 14.74 8.54 7.78
CA THR A 110 14.89 7.73 6.57
C THR A 110 13.97 8.20 5.44
N PHE A 111 12.97 9.01 5.76
CA PHE A 111 11.88 9.46 4.89
C PHE A 111 11.01 8.33 4.34
N ILE A 112 11.04 7.17 4.99
CA ILE A 112 10.29 5.98 4.60
C ILE A 112 9.01 5.89 5.44
N SER A 113 7.92 5.55 4.76
CA SER A 113 6.62 5.29 5.35
C SER A 113 6.64 4.05 6.25
N ALA A 114 5.74 4.01 7.24
CA ALA A 114 5.44 2.81 7.98
C ALA A 114 4.02 2.31 7.68
N HIS A 115 3.47 2.61 6.50
CA HIS A 115 2.22 2.02 6.06
C HIS A 115 2.40 0.51 5.86
N GLU A 116 1.41 -0.26 6.29
CA GLU A 116 1.42 -1.71 6.28
C GLU A 116 0.07 -2.28 5.84
N ILE A 117 0.05 -3.55 5.48
CA ILE A 117 -1.17 -4.32 5.23
C ILE A 117 -1.86 -4.56 6.57
N ASP A 118 -3.16 -4.23 6.69
CA ASP A 118 -3.95 -4.65 7.85
C ASP A 118 -4.47 -6.07 7.65
N ALA A 119 -3.71 -7.04 8.16
CA ALA A 119 -4.01 -8.46 8.00
C ALA A 119 -5.41 -8.86 8.51
N SER A 120 -5.94 -8.16 9.52
CA SER A 120 -7.26 -8.41 10.11
C SER A 120 -8.43 -8.01 9.22
N THR A 121 -8.17 -7.16 8.21
CA THR A 121 -9.19 -6.73 7.23
C THR A 121 -9.20 -7.60 5.97
N ALA A 122 -8.24 -8.52 5.84
CA ALA A 122 -8.13 -9.41 4.69
C ALA A 122 -9.40 -10.25 4.53
N SER A 123 -10.20 -9.90 3.52
CA SER A 123 -11.50 -10.50 3.23
C SER A 123 -11.81 -10.41 1.74
N ASN A 124 -12.75 -11.19 1.24
CA ASN A 124 -13.14 -11.13 -0.19
C ASN A 124 -14.20 -10.04 -0.46
N ALA A 125 -14.17 -8.94 0.30
CA ALA A 125 -15.12 -7.83 0.25
C ALA A 125 -14.47 -6.57 -0.38
N THR A 126 -15.06 -5.38 -0.18
CA THR A 126 -14.55 -4.12 -0.72
C THR A 126 -13.36 -3.60 0.11
N GLY A 127 -12.15 -4.08 -0.18
CA GLY A 127 -10.89 -3.48 0.26
C GLY A 127 -10.20 -2.71 -0.88
N THR A 128 -9.28 -1.81 -0.54
CA THR A 128 -8.59 -0.94 -1.51
C THR A 128 -7.37 -1.59 -2.14
N TRP A 129 -6.85 -2.64 -1.52
CA TRP A 129 -5.71 -3.42 -2.01
C TRP A 129 -6.09 -4.88 -2.17
N VAL A 130 -5.33 -5.61 -2.98
CA VAL A 130 -5.50 -7.03 -3.27
C VAL A 130 -4.18 -7.75 -3.03
N LEU A 131 -4.24 -8.85 -2.27
CA LEU A 131 -3.09 -9.70 -2.01
C LEU A 131 -2.80 -10.60 -3.22
N LEU A 132 -1.60 -10.51 -3.78
CA LEU A 132 -1.23 -11.25 -5.00
C LEU A 132 -0.27 -12.41 -4.73
N ASP A 133 0.73 -12.23 -3.87
CA ASP A 133 1.70 -13.27 -3.55
C ASP A 133 2.47 -12.98 -2.25
N LEU A 134 3.22 -13.96 -1.75
CA LEU A 134 4.29 -13.76 -0.79
C LEU A 134 5.56 -13.29 -1.52
N VAL A 135 6.27 -12.31 -0.98
CA VAL A 135 7.57 -11.91 -1.53
C VAL A 135 8.57 -13.05 -1.38
N ASN A 136 9.11 -13.53 -2.49
CA ASN A 136 10.04 -14.66 -2.51
C ASN A 136 11.43 -14.25 -1.99
N ARG A 137 11.65 -14.40 -0.68
CA ARG A 137 12.96 -14.27 -0.04
C ARG A 137 13.19 -15.36 1.00
N PRO A 138 14.44 -15.79 1.25
CA PRO A 138 14.74 -16.83 2.23
C PRO A 138 14.34 -16.49 3.68
N ASP A 139 14.24 -15.21 4.01
CA ASP A 139 13.89 -14.67 5.32
C ASP A 139 12.41 -14.25 5.44
N ASN A 140 11.58 -14.61 4.45
CA ASN A 140 10.16 -14.30 4.44
C ASN A 140 9.32 -15.58 4.27
N ALA A 141 8.26 -15.71 5.06
CA ALA A 141 7.35 -16.83 5.05
C ALA A 141 5.91 -16.36 5.28
N TRP A 142 4.93 -17.16 4.86
CA TRP A 142 3.53 -16.97 5.24
C TRP A 142 3.39 -16.92 6.77
N GLY A 143 2.65 -15.96 7.28
CA GLY A 143 2.48 -15.79 8.72
C GLY A 143 2.15 -14.36 9.09
N THR A 144 2.71 -13.93 10.22
CA THR A 144 2.70 -12.54 10.69
C THR A 144 4.02 -11.86 10.34
N TRP A 145 4.01 -10.54 10.22
CA TRP A 145 5.14 -9.70 9.79
C TRP A 145 5.69 -10.08 8.41
N GLY A 146 4.90 -10.78 7.59
CA GLY A 146 5.32 -11.20 6.26
C GLY A 146 5.35 -10.02 5.30
N ASP A 147 6.23 -10.10 4.29
CA ASP A 147 6.19 -9.18 3.15
C ASP A 147 5.40 -9.80 2.01
N TYR A 148 4.46 -9.05 1.45
CA TYR A 148 3.57 -9.55 0.41
C TYR A 148 3.55 -8.62 -0.79
N VAL A 149 3.33 -9.23 -1.96
CA VAL A 149 3.07 -8.52 -3.21
C VAL A 149 1.59 -8.21 -3.27
N VAL A 150 1.28 -6.95 -3.52
CA VAL A 150 -0.07 -6.40 -3.51
C VAL A 150 -0.29 -5.48 -4.69
N GLN A 151 -1.54 -5.25 -5.04
CA GLN A 151 -1.93 -4.30 -6.08
C GLN A 151 -3.19 -3.57 -5.64
N ARG A 152 -3.39 -2.34 -6.11
CA ARG A 152 -4.63 -1.60 -5.86
C ARG A 152 -5.83 -2.37 -6.44
N ASN A 153 -6.92 -2.45 -5.69
CA ASN A 153 -8.17 -3.02 -6.15
C ASN A 153 -8.82 -2.10 -7.20
N MET A 154 -9.23 -2.67 -8.34
CA MET A 154 -9.90 -1.93 -9.42
C MET A 154 -11.43 -2.04 -9.37
N GLY A 155 -11.99 -2.76 -8.39
CA GLY A 155 -13.43 -2.99 -8.28
C GLY A 155 -14.00 -3.99 -9.30
N GLU A 156 -13.45 -4.03 -10.52
CA GLU A 156 -13.90 -4.90 -11.61
C GLU A 156 -12.67 -5.30 -12.48
N GLY A 157 -12.03 -6.45 -12.22
CA GLY A 157 -11.04 -6.99 -13.17
C GLY A 157 -9.77 -7.64 -12.60
N ILE A 158 -9.55 -7.59 -11.29
CA ILE A 158 -8.40 -8.26 -10.68
C ILE A 158 -8.89 -9.54 -9.98
N LEU A 159 -8.74 -10.68 -10.66
CA LEU A 159 -8.95 -12.06 -10.20
C LEU A 159 -9.76 -12.25 -8.89
N GLN A 160 -11.05 -11.92 -8.88
CA GLN A 160 -11.96 -12.41 -7.85
C GLN A 160 -12.43 -13.81 -8.26
N LEU A 161 -11.91 -14.84 -7.60
CA LEU A 161 -12.52 -16.17 -7.70
C LEU A 161 -13.90 -16.07 -7.01
N ALA A 162 -14.98 -16.26 -7.76
CA ALA A 162 -16.32 -16.23 -7.20
C ALA A 162 -16.40 -17.21 -6.02
N ALA A 163 -16.97 -16.75 -4.89
CA ALA A 163 -17.25 -17.63 -3.76
C ALA A 163 -18.22 -18.74 -4.21
N GLY A 164 -17.74 -19.99 -4.28
CA GLY A 164 -18.60 -21.17 -4.44
C GLY A 164 -18.55 -21.89 -5.79
N LEU A 165 -17.36 -22.18 -6.32
CA LEU A 165 -17.15 -23.29 -7.26
C LEU A 165 -16.37 -24.42 -6.58
#